data_AF-E6WNP7-F1
#
_entry.id   AF-E6WNP7-F1
#
_cell.length_a   1.000
_cell.length_b   1.000
_cell.length_c   1.000
_cell.angle_alpha   90.00
_cell.angle_beta   90.00
_cell.angle_gamma   90.00
#
_symmetry.space_group_name_H-M   'P 1'
#
loop_
_entity.id
_entity.type
_entity.pdbx_description
1 polymer ?
#
loop_
_entity_poly.entity_id
_entity_poly.type
_entity_poly.pdbx_seq_one_letter_code
_entity_poly.pdbx_strand_id
1 'polypeptide(L)'
;MTGHGNVNEICAWLLRDYGPDMRLTALIWTAQDVHHCTEGMGTTDDEAEIVLADIAAHREHHDTGIDRQAVREMVRNWRAEAHRTRMVSLPADSLEALLNSAGRWLVSGGEDADGIRQAVGLAQEALGK
;
A
#
# COMPACT_ATOMS: atom_id res chain seq x y z
N MET A 1 -9.21 -19.25 5.47
CA MET A 1 -8.86 -20.23 4.42
C MET A 1 -7.56 -19.71 3.86
N THR A 2 -6.49 -20.46 4.09
CA THR A 2 -5.10 -20.01 4.00
C THR A 2 -4.62 -20.09 2.57
N GLY A 3 -4.08 -19.00 2.01
CA GLY A 3 -3.25 -19.08 0.81
C GLY A 3 -2.19 -20.14 1.03
N HIS A 4 -2.21 -21.18 0.21
CA HIS A 4 -1.39 -22.36 0.47
C HIS A 4 0.07 -21.96 0.30
N GLY A 5 0.84 -22.23 1.35
CA GLY A 5 2.25 -21.90 1.46
C GLY A 5 3.09 -22.75 0.51
N ASN A 6 4.28 -23.14 0.97
CA ASN A 6 5.32 -23.74 0.12
C ASN A 6 4.82 -24.90 -0.78
N VAL A 7 5.63 -25.25 -1.79
CA VAL A 7 5.33 -26.26 -2.81
C VAL A 7 4.71 -27.56 -2.25
N ASN A 8 5.17 -28.04 -1.09
CA ASN A 8 4.66 -29.28 -0.51
C ASN A 8 3.19 -29.15 -0.05
N GLU A 9 2.82 -28.00 0.51
CA GLU A 9 1.45 -27.74 0.96
C GLU A 9 0.49 -27.62 -0.22
N ILE A 10 0.92 -26.95 -1.30
CA ILE A 10 0.15 -26.86 -2.54
C ILE A 10 -0.06 -28.26 -3.14
N CYS A 11 1.00 -29.07 -3.24
CA CYS A 11 0.91 -30.43 -3.75
C CYS A 11 -0.02 -31.31 -2.90
N ALA A 12 0.10 -31.24 -1.56
CA ALA A 12 -0.76 -31.99 -0.66
C ALA A 12 -2.24 -31.57 -0.80
N TRP A 13 -2.50 -30.28 -0.95
CA TRP A 13 -3.85 -29.75 -1.20
C TRP A 13 -4.41 -30.26 -2.53
N LEU A 14 -3.63 -30.16 -3.62
CA LEU A 14 -4.06 -30.61 -4.95
C LEU A 14 -4.42 -32.10 -4.97
N LEU A 15 -3.60 -32.95 -4.35
CA LEU A 15 -3.83 -34.39 -4.29
C LEU A 15 -4.99 -34.79 -3.39
N ARG A 16 -5.33 -33.98 -2.39
CA ARG A 16 -6.45 -34.24 -1.47
C ARG A 16 -7.79 -33.90 -2.11
N ASP A 17 -7.85 -32.77 -2.80
CA ASP A 17 -9.13 -32.16 -3.20
C ASP A 17 -9.49 -32.41 -4.68
N TYR A 18 -8.54 -32.85 -5.51
CA TYR A 18 -8.77 -33.10 -6.94
C TYR A 18 -8.37 -34.52 -7.37
N GLY A 19 -9.14 -35.08 -8.30
CA GLY A 19 -8.84 -36.38 -8.90
C GLY A 19 -7.59 -36.33 -9.79
N PRO A 20 -6.80 -37.42 -9.88
CA PRO A 20 -5.52 -37.43 -10.61
C PRO A 20 -5.66 -37.15 -12.10
N ASP A 21 -6.80 -37.49 -12.72
CA ASP A 21 -7.06 -37.30 -14.14
C ASP A 21 -7.84 -36.01 -14.45
N MET A 22 -8.11 -35.19 -13.43
CA MET A 22 -8.86 -33.96 -13.58
C MET A 22 -8.00 -32.90 -14.27
N ARG A 23 -8.52 -32.29 -15.34
CA ARG A 23 -7.85 -31.15 -15.98
C ARG A 23 -8.02 -29.92 -15.11
N LEU A 24 -6.90 -29.33 -14.73
CA LEU A 24 -6.81 -28.17 -13.85
C LEU A 24 -5.88 -27.13 -14.48
N THR A 25 -6.05 -25.87 -14.13
CA THR A 25 -5.07 -24.81 -14.39
C THR A 25 -4.86 -24.08 -13.07
N ALA A 26 -3.60 -23.94 -12.67
CA ALA A 26 -3.22 -23.23 -11.45
C ALA A 26 -2.40 -22.00 -11.84
N LEU A 27 -2.69 -20.88 -11.20
CA LEU A 27 -1.93 -19.64 -11.36
C LEU A 27 -1.15 -19.42 -10.06
N ILE A 28 0.17 -19.47 -10.15
CA ILE A 28 1.08 -19.37 -9.01
C ILE A 28 1.68 -17.96 -9.04
N TRP A 29 1.61 -17.28 -7.90
CA TRP A 29 2.23 -15.98 -7.70
C TRP A 29 3.47 -16.11 -6.84
N THR A 30 4.55 -15.48 -7.27
CA THR A 30 5.80 -15.33 -6.52
C THR A 30 6.15 -13.86 -6.36
N ALA A 31 7.08 -13.55 -5.45
CA ALA A 31 7.57 -12.17 -5.28
C ALA A 31 8.17 -11.64 -6.59
N GLN A 32 8.80 -12.52 -7.37
CA GLN A 32 9.36 -12.16 -8.67
C GLN A 32 8.28 -11.80 -9.70
N ASP A 33 7.11 -12.44 -9.65
CA ASP A 33 5.98 -12.08 -10.52
C ASP A 33 5.42 -10.71 -10.15
N VAL A 34 5.36 -10.39 -8.85
CA VAL A 34 4.97 -9.05 -8.36
C VAL A 34 5.96 -7.99 -8.85
N HIS A 35 7.27 -8.25 -8.75
CA HIS A 35 8.31 -7.38 -9.29
C HIS A 35 8.19 -7.19 -10.79
N HIS A 36 7.95 -8.25 -11.55
CA HIS A 36 7.73 -8.16 -12.99
C HIS A 36 6.48 -7.31 -13.33
N CYS A 37 5.39 -7.52 -12.61
CA CYS A 37 4.17 -6.74 -12.79
C CYS A 37 4.38 -5.25 -12.49
N THR A 38 5.21 -4.95 -11.49
CA THR A 38 5.46 -3.60 -10.97
C THR A 38 6.77 -2.99 -11.48
N GLU A 39 7.34 -3.55 -12.53
CA GLU A 39 8.53 -3.02 -13.19
C GLU A 39 8.38 -1.51 -13.47
N GLY A 40 9.39 -0.74 -13.06
CA GLY A 40 9.39 0.72 -13.12
C GLY A 40 8.81 1.45 -11.90
N MET A 41 8.23 0.74 -10.92
CA MET A 41 7.72 1.34 -9.67
C MET A 41 8.73 1.32 -8.51
N GLY A 42 9.87 0.66 -8.69
CA GLY A 42 10.88 0.48 -7.63
C GLY A 42 10.32 -0.27 -6.43
N THR A 43 9.53 -1.32 -6.68
CA THR A 43 8.94 -2.15 -5.63
C THR A 43 10.02 -2.86 -4.82
N THR A 44 9.92 -2.86 -3.50
CA THR A 44 10.84 -3.58 -2.62
C THR A 44 10.39 -5.03 -2.41
N ASP A 45 11.30 -5.88 -1.90
CA ASP A 45 10.94 -7.26 -1.56
C ASP A 45 9.86 -7.32 -0.47
N ASP A 46 9.94 -6.46 0.55
CA ASP A 46 8.92 -6.35 1.60
C ASP A 46 7.54 -5.96 1.01
N GLU A 47 7.51 -5.02 0.08
CA GLU A 47 6.27 -4.64 -0.61
C GLU A 47 5.72 -5.79 -1.45
N ALA A 48 6.58 -6.56 -2.11
CA ALA A 48 6.17 -7.73 -2.89
C ALA A 48 5.55 -8.82 -2.00
N GLU A 49 6.15 -9.12 -0.85
CA GLU A 49 5.61 -10.08 0.11
C GLU A 49 4.27 -9.64 0.70
N ILE A 50 4.10 -8.35 0.97
CA ILE A 50 2.81 -7.80 1.44
C ILE A 50 1.73 -7.98 0.37
N VAL A 51 2.04 -7.72 -0.90
CA VAL A 51 1.10 -7.95 -2.00
C VAL A 51 0.77 -9.43 -2.15
N LEU A 52 1.73 -10.35 -2.00
CA LEU A 52 1.44 -11.79 -2.01
C LEU A 52 0.50 -12.20 -0.87
N ALA A 53 0.71 -11.66 0.33
CA ALA A 53 -0.18 -11.88 1.45
C ALA A 53 -1.60 -11.34 1.17
N ASP A 54 -1.70 -10.21 0.47
CA ASP A 54 -2.96 -9.60 0.08
C ASP A 54 -3.71 -10.47 -0.95
N ILE A 55 -3.01 -10.92 -1.98
CA ILE A 55 -3.49 -11.89 -2.99
C ILE A 55 -4.01 -13.17 -2.32
N ALA A 56 -3.27 -13.67 -1.32
CA ALA A 56 -3.64 -14.88 -0.57
C ALA A 56 -4.87 -14.69 0.33
N ALA A 57 -5.10 -13.48 0.82
CA ALA A 57 -6.19 -13.17 1.75
C ALA A 57 -7.54 -12.90 1.05
N HIS A 58 -7.51 -12.35 -0.16
CA HIS A 58 -8.70 -11.85 -0.84
C HIS A 58 -9.38 -12.91 -1.72
N ARG A 59 -10.51 -13.43 -1.22
CA ARG A 59 -11.32 -14.42 -1.96
C ARG A 59 -11.98 -13.88 -3.23
N GLU A 60 -12.12 -12.58 -3.38
CA GLU A 60 -12.81 -11.96 -4.52
C GLU A 60 -12.05 -12.13 -5.83
N HIS A 61 -10.73 -12.34 -5.75
CA HIS A 61 -9.89 -12.59 -6.93
C HIS A 61 -10.03 -14.00 -7.51
N HIS A 62 -10.73 -14.92 -6.82
CA HIS A 62 -10.91 -16.28 -7.33
C HIS A 62 -11.78 -16.34 -8.58
N ASP A 63 -12.71 -15.38 -8.75
CA ASP A 63 -13.68 -15.40 -9.85
C ASP A 63 -13.20 -14.62 -11.09
N THR A 64 -12.39 -13.58 -10.91
CA THR A 64 -11.93 -12.71 -12.01
C THR A 64 -10.44 -12.84 -12.32
N GLY A 65 -9.68 -13.52 -11.46
CA GLY A 65 -8.22 -13.54 -11.51
C GLY A 65 -7.60 -12.21 -11.08
N ILE A 66 -6.27 -12.19 -11.02
CA ILE A 66 -5.46 -11.01 -10.70
C ILE A 66 -4.61 -10.71 -11.92
N ASP A 67 -4.75 -9.50 -12.46
CA ASP A 67 -3.96 -9.03 -13.57
C ASP A 67 -2.83 -8.09 -13.12
N ARG A 68 -1.99 -7.68 -14.07
CA ARG A 68 -0.87 -6.77 -13.81
C ARG A 68 -1.33 -5.43 -13.24
N GLN A 69 -2.50 -4.93 -13.63
CA GLN A 69 -2.99 -3.65 -13.16
C GLN A 69 -3.43 -3.74 -11.69
N ALA A 70 -4.15 -4.80 -11.33
CA ALA A 70 -4.55 -5.07 -9.95
C ALA A 70 -3.33 -5.11 -9.01
N VAL A 71 -2.25 -5.81 -9.39
CA VAL A 71 -1.01 -5.84 -8.60
C VAL A 71 -0.39 -4.45 -8.42
N ARG A 72 -0.37 -3.63 -9.47
CA ARG A 72 0.14 -2.25 -9.39
C ARG A 72 -0.71 -1.37 -8.49
N GLU A 73 -2.03 -1.55 -8.53
CA GLU A 73 -2.97 -0.85 -7.66
C GLU A 73 -2.82 -1.27 -6.21
N MET A 74 -2.61 -2.55 -5.92
CA MET A 74 -2.31 -3.06 -4.57
C MET A 74 -1.06 -2.39 -3.99
N VAL A 75 0.06 -2.33 -4.74
CA VAL A 75 1.27 -1.62 -4.29
C VAL A 75 0.99 -0.14 -4.03
N ARG A 76 0.26 0.54 -4.91
CA ARG A 76 -0.07 1.96 -4.74
C ARG A 76 -0.94 2.20 -3.52
N ASN A 77 -1.94 1.36 -3.31
CA ASN A 77 -2.86 1.45 -2.18
C ASN A 77 -2.10 1.22 -0.87
N TRP A 78 -1.23 0.20 -0.84
CA TRP A 78 -0.39 -0.05 0.32
C TRP A 78 0.54 1.13 0.62
N ARG A 79 1.24 1.68 -0.39
CA ARG A 79 2.11 2.85 -0.20
C ARG A 79 1.33 4.07 0.29
N ALA A 80 0.14 4.31 -0.25
CA ALA A 80 -0.72 5.40 0.17
C ALA A 80 -1.17 5.24 1.63
N GLU A 81 -1.48 4.01 2.06
CA GLU A 81 -1.86 3.70 3.43
C GLU A 81 -0.66 3.80 4.39
N ALA A 82 0.49 3.27 4.00
CA ALA A 82 1.75 3.41 4.74
C ALA A 82 2.14 4.89 4.90
N HIS A 83 1.91 5.72 3.87
CA HIS A 83 2.13 7.16 3.97
C HIS A 83 1.13 7.86 4.90
N ARG A 84 -0.16 7.49 4.84
CA ARG A 84 -1.21 8.04 5.73
C ARG A 84 -0.98 7.72 7.20
N THR A 85 -0.50 6.51 7.47
CA THR A 85 -0.26 6.01 8.83
C THR A 85 1.15 6.28 9.34
N ARG A 86 2.00 6.91 8.53
CA ARG A 86 3.36 7.29 8.91
C ARG A 86 3.30 8.25 10.10
N MET A 87 3.82 7.81 11.24
CA MET A 87 4.09 8.72 12.36
C MET A 87 5.19 9.71 11.97
N VAL A 88 4.93 11.00 12.17
CA VAL A 88 5.93 12.04 11.96
C VAL A 88 6.15 12.83 13.24
N SER A 89 7.40 13.05 13.58
CA SER A 89 7.78 13.91 14.70
C SER A 89 7.97 15.33 14.19
N LEU A 90 7.31 16.29 14.82
CA LEU A 90 7.44 17.71 14.50
C LEU A 90 7.84 18.47 15.77
N PRO A 91 8.72 19.49 15.66
CA PRO A 91 8.95 20.42 16.76
C PRO A 91 7.64 21.08 17.19
N ALA A 92 7.42 21.22 18.50
CA ALA A 92 6.20 21.81 19.05
C ALA A 92 5.94 23.22 18.48
N ASP A 93 6.99 24.04 18.39
CA ASP A 93 6.91 25.41 17.88
C ASP A 93 6.41 25.46 16.42
N SER A 94 6.79 24.49 15.59
CA SER A 94 6.33 24.40 14.20
C SER A 94 4.86 24.05 14.10
N LEU A 95 4.38 23.15 14.96
CA LEU A 95 2.95 22.81 15.05
C LEU A 95 2.13 23.99 15.57
N GLU A 96 2.63 24.68 16.60
CA GLU A 96 2.00 25.87 17.17
C GLU A 96 1.88 27.00 16.14
N ALA A 97 2.93 27.27 15.38
CA ALA A 97 2.90 28.26 14.30
C ALA A 97 1.81 27.93 13.25
N LEU A 98 1.69 26.65 12.87
CA LEU A 98 0.66 26.17 11.95
C LEU A 98 -0.75 26.38 12.49
N LEU A 99 -1.01 25.96 13.73
CA LEU A 99 -2.32 26.09 14.37
C LEU A 99 -2.73 27.55 14.52
N ASN A 100 -1.79 28.41 14.92
CA ASN A 100 -2.04 29.84 15.06
C ASN A 100 -2.36 30.51 13.73
N SER A 101 -1.63 30.17 12.65
CA SER A 101 -1.91 30.68 11.31
C SER A 101 -3.25 30.18 10.77
N ALA A 102 -3.58 28.90 10.96
CA ALA A 102 -4.87 28.34 10.56
C ALA A 102 -6.05 28.99 11.32
N GLY A 103 -5.88 29.25 12.63
CA GLY A 103 -6.86 29.95 13.45
C GLY A 103 -7.11 31.38 12.95
N ARG A 104 -6.06 32.14 12.63
CA ARG A 104 -6.19 33.50 12.09
C ARG A 104 -6.90 33.51 10.74
N TRP A 105 -6.62 32.54 9.87
CA TRP A 105 -7.27 32.42 8.56
C TRP A 105 -8.77 32.10 8.67
N LEU A 106 -9.16 31.24 9.60
CA LEU A 106 -10.57 30.94 9.88
C LEU A 106 -11.31 32.19 10.39
N VAL A 107 -10.66 32.99 11.24
CA VAL A 107 -11.24 34.24 11.78
C VAL A 107 -11.32 35.33 10.72
N SER A 108 -10.35 35.40 9.79
CA SER A 108 -10.33 36.40 8.72
C SER A 108 -11.19 36.03 7.51
N GLY A 109 -11.89 34.90 7.53
CA GLY A 109 -12.70 34.46 6.39
C GLY A 109 -11.88 34.14 5.14
N GLY A 110 -10.58 33.88 5.31
CA GLY A 110 -9.67 33.49 4.23
C GLY A 110 -8.78 34.60 3.66
N GLU A 111 -8.78 35.79 4.26
CA GLU A 111 -7.97 36.94 3.80
C GLU A 111 -6.47 36.80 4.17
N ASP A 112 -6.12 36.04 5.22
CA ASP A 112 -4.73 35.81 5.65
C ASP A 112 -4.10 34.55 5.01
N ALA A 113 -4.09 34.49 3.67
CA ALA A 113 -3.56 33.35 2.92
C ALA A 113 -2.03 33.21 3.02
N ASP A 114 -1.32 34.31 3.27
CA ASP A 114 0.14 34.34 3.35
C ASP A 114 0.66 33.73 4.66
N GLY A 115 -0.03 33.97 5.79
CA GLY A 115 0.30 33.35 7.07
C GLY A 115 0.16 31.81 7.06
N ILE A 116 -0.85 31.29 6.34
CA ILE A 116 -0.99 29.83 6.13
C ILE A 116 0.12 29.30 5.23
N ARG A 117 0.40 29.96 4.09
CA ARG A 117 1.44 29.50 3.16
C ARG A 117 2.80 29.39 3.82
N GLN A 118 3.17 30.38 4.65
CA GLN A 118 4.43 30.37 5.38
C GLN A 118 4.48 29.22 6.40
N ALA A 119 3.41 29.01 7.17
CA ALA A 119 3.36 27.95 8.17
C ALA A 119 3.36 26.54 7.55
N VAL A 120 2.68 26.36 6.41
CA VAL A 120 2.76 25.13 5.61
C VAL A 120 4.18 24.90 5.09
N GLY A 121 4.88 25.94 4.65
CA GLY A 121 6.28 25.84 4.23
C GLY A 121 7.21 25.34 5.35
N LEU A 122 7.08 25.90 6.56
CA LEU A 122 7.86 25.45 7.72
C LEU A 122 7.57 24.00 8.10
N ALA A 123 6.29 23.59 8.02
CA ALA A 123 5.91 22.21 8.27
C ALA A 123 6.44 21.27 7.18
N GLN A 124 6.43 21.67 5.91
CA GLN A 124 7.00 20.89 4.81
C GLN A 124 8.52 20.73 4.96
N GLU A 125 9.25 21.77 5.39
CA GLU A 125 10.67 21.67 5.71
C GLU A 125 10.94 20.72 6.90
N ALA A 126 10.07 20.73 7.91
CA ALA A 126 10.17 19.81 9.05
C ALA A 126 9.80 18.37 8.69
N LEU A 127 8.88 18.16 7.74
CA LEU A 127 8.45 16.84 7.24
C LEU A 127 9.44 16.22 6.23
N GLY A 128 10.23 17.05 5.55
CA GLY A 128 11.22 16.66 4.53
C GLY A 128 12.64 16.46 5.05
N LYS A 129 12.86 16.66 6.36
CA LYS A 129 14.08 16.28 7.09
C LYS A 129 13.84 14.99 7.87
#